data_AF-A0AAX1N941-F1
#
_entry.id   AF-A0AAX1N941-F1
#
_cell.length_a   1.000
_cell.length_b   1.000
_cell.length_c   1.000
_cell.angle_alpha   90.00
_cell.angle_beta   90.00
_cell.angle_gamma   90.00
#
_symmetry.space_group_name_H-M   'P 1'
#
loop_
_entity.id
_entity.type
_entity.pdbx_description
1 polymer ?
#
loop_
_entity_poly.entity_id
_entity_poly.type
_entity_poly.pdbx_seq_one_letter_code
_entity_poly.pdbx_strand_id
1 'polypeptide(L)'
;MIEKLLEEFRLLFAFKSSNNKWQKPLLTTISIGLPLLLGLYYGNLQFGLTACLSGLVIIYLPETGSYTNRILTLLVCSFGFIASSAFGYFFSFHPVVSIIAFGLFTVVVHWVNLFYKTSPPKSFFFILIAAMSICQPFDIASIPLKVGLMTLGTMLTCMFALLYLLYLSIKDPKANQDKIVPIFKPNPYADVWETIIFGGLMSTSLGIGYYLQLDNPYWIPISCAAVMQGVSLHHVRQRMIQRILGTFVGIGFTWCLFHFIDYSPITICISIIILQLVIEMLVVRQYALAVVFITPFTILLNEVANPLFHSTNTLIVLRFEEIVIGSILGAIGGWLTYKEKIRHKSINKIEGLMKI
;
A
#
# COMPACT_ATOMS: atom_id res chain seq x y z
N MET A 1 -19.22 9.17 29.94
CA MET A 1 -19.38 8.71 28.54
C MET A 1 -18.74 9.68 27.55
N ILE A 2 -19.03 10.98 27.64
CA ILE A 2 -18.46 12.03 26.78
C ILE A 2 -16.93 12.15 26.93
N GLU A 3 -16.38 12.04 28.14
CA GLU A 3 -14.92 12.09 28.36
C GLU A 3 -14.18 10.92 27.69
N LYS A 4 -14.72 9.70 27.76
CA LYS A 4 -14.17 8.54 27.03
C LYS A 4 -14.22 8.74 25.51
N LEU A 5 -15.28 9.36 24.99
CA LEU A 5 -15.39 9.72 23.58
C LEU A 5 -14.36 10.80 23.18
N LEU A 6 -14.15 11.80 24.03
CA LEU A 6 -13.14 12.85 23.81
C LEU A 6 -11.71 12.30 23.89
N GLU A 7 -11.43 11.36 24.80
CA GLU A 7 -10.16 10.65 24.86
C GLU A 7 -9.95 9.76 23.62
N GLU A 8 -10.96 9.01 23.18
CA GLU A 8 -10.89 8.25 21.93
C GLU A 8 -10.63 9.19 20.74
N PHE A 9 -11.28 10.36 20.70
CA PHE A 9 -11.06 11.37 19.66
C PHE A 9 -9.63 11.94 19.70
N ARG A 10 -9.12 12.24 20.90
CA ARG A 10 -7.72 12.69 21.06
C ARG A 10 -6.72 11.62 20.65
N LEU A 11 -6.96 10.35 20.98
CA LEU A 11 -6.10 9.23 20.57
C LEU A 11 -6.15 8.99 19.06
N LEU A 12 -7.30 9.20 18.42
CA LEU A 12 -7.46 9.14 16.97
C LEU A 12 -6.67 10.22 16.24
N PHE A 13 -6.49 11.40 16.86
CA PHE A 13 -5.79 12.57 16.29
C PHE A 13 -4.43 12.88 16.94
N ALA A 14 -3.93 12.01 17.82
CA ALA A 14 -2.63 12.19 18.48
C ALA A 14 -1.46 12.10 17.49
N PHE A 15 -0.61 13.13 17.51
CA PHE A 15 0.57 13.21 16.65
C PHE A 15 1.72 12.41 17.28
N LYS A 16 2.19 11.38 16.60
CA LYS A 16 3.31 10.56 17.07
C LYS A 16 4.64 11.23 16.76
N SER A 17 5.55 11.29 17.73
CA SER A 17 6.93 11.69 17.50
C SER A 17 7.60 10.66 16.58
N SER A 18 8.08 11.09 15.42
CA SER A 18 8.79 10.23 14.49
C SER A 18 10.27 10.56 14.53
N ASN A 19 11.11 9.53 14.74
CA ASN A 19 12.56 9.65 14.63
C ASN A 19 13.05 9.59 13.17
N ASN A 20 12.13 9.64 12.19
CA ASN A 20 12.50 9.58 10.79
C ASN A 20 13.28 10.83 10.40
N LYS A 21 14.53 10.59 9.99
CA LYS A 21 15.34 11.57 9.29
C LYS A 21 14.56 11.95 8.02
N TRP A 22 14.33 13.25 7.81
CA TRP A 22 13.63 13.85 6.64
C TRP A 22 14.09 13.32 5.26
N GLN A 23 15.25 12.68 5.24
CA GLN A 23 15.85 12.00 4.10
C GLN A 23 14.97 10.90 3.50
N LYS A 24 14.28 10.06 4.29
CA LYS A 24 13.46 8.94 3.75
C LYS A 24 12.21 9.45 2.99
N PRO A 25 11.44 10.43 3.52
CA PRO A 25 10.37 11.06 2.76
C PRO A 25 10.82 11.70 1.45
N LEU A 26 11.95 12.39 1.47
CA LEU A 26 12.52 13.03 0.29
C LEU A 26 12.97 12.00 -0.76
N LEU A 27 13.62 10.91 -0.33
CA LEU A 27 14.02 9.81 -1.21
C LEU A 27 12.82 9.15 -1.90
N THR A 28 11.72 8.97 -1.17
CA THR A 28 10.47 8.42 -1.71
C THR A 28 9.85 9.34 -2.74
N THR A 29 9.82 10.63 -2.43
CA THR A 29 9.30 11.67 -3.32
C THR A 29 10.09 11.73 -4.63
N ILE A 30 11.42 11.66 -4.58
CA ILE A 30 12.27 11.64 -5.77
C ILE A 30 12.06 10.37 -6.60
N SER A 31 11.95 9.21 -5.93
CA SER A 31 11.76 7.91 -6.60
C SER A 31 10.43 7.83 -7.35
N ILE A 32 9.39 8.50 -6.85
CA ILE A 32 8.07 8.59 -7.50
C ILE A 32 8.04 9.72 -8.54
N GLY A 33 8.61 10.88 -8.19
CA GLY A 33 8.56 12.08 -9.01
C GLY A 33 9.37 11.99 -10.30
N LEU A 34 10.56 11.37 -10.27
CA LEU A 34 11.42 11.34 -11.46
C LEU A 34 10.82 10.52 -12.63
N PRO A 35 10.33 9.28 -12.44
CA PRO A 35 9.63 8.56 -13.52
C PRO A 35 8.45 9.33 -14.10
N LEU A 36 7.71 10.04 -13.25
CA LEU A 36 6.55 10.83 -13.66
C LEU A 36 6.97 12.01 -14.56
N LEU A 37 8.00 12.76 -14.15
CA LEU A 37 8.56 13.87 -14.94
C LEU A 37 9.22 13.40 -16.24
N LEU A 38 9.88 12.23 -16.23
CA LEU A 38 10.43 11.63 -17.44
C LEU A 38 9.31 11.24 -18.42
N GLY A 39 8.24 10.61 -17.92
CA GLY A 39 7.07 10.28 -18.75
C GLY A 39 6.44 11.53 -19.37
N LEU A 40 6.35 12.62 -18.60
CA LEU A 40 5.90 13.92 -19.11
C LEU A 40 6.85 14.48 -20.19
N TYR A 41 8.16 14.45 -19.97
CA TYR A 41 9.16 14.95 -20.90
C TYR A 41 9.15 14.22 -22.25
N TYR A 42 8.97 12.90 -22.23
CA TYR A 42 8.86 12.08 -23.44
C TYR A 42 7.44 12.08 -24.06
N GLY A 43 6.51 12.87 -23.52
CA GLY A 43 5.14 12.97 -24.02
C GLY A 43 4.28 11.72 -23.76
N ASN A 44 4.71 10.81 -22.89
CA ASN A 44 4.00 9.58 -22.57
C ASN A 44 3.80 9.43 -21.05
N LEU A 45 2.87 10.21 -20.52
CA LEU A 45 2.62 10.32 -19.10
C LEU A 45 2.06 9.04 -18.46
N GLN A 46 1.31 8.23 -19.22
CA GLN A 46 0.82 6.92 -18.77
C GLN A 46 1.97 5.96 -18.42
N PHE A 47 3.06 6.01 -19.19
CA PHE A 47 4.25 5.21 -18.88
C PHE A 47 4.95 5.71 -17.61
N GLY A 48 5.02 7.04 -17.43
CA GLY A 48 5.53 7.66 -16.21
C GLY A 48 4.72 7.27 -14.96
N LEU A 49 3.40 7.24 -15.07
CA LEU A 49 2.50 6.82 -13.98
C LEU A 49 2.69 5.34 -13.59
N THR A 50 2.84 4.46 -14.58
CA THR A 50 3.08 3.03 -14.31
C THR A 50 4.43 2.84 -13.61
N ALA A 51 5.45 3.55 -14.09
CA ALA A 51 6.79 3.50 -13.51
C ALA A 51 6.87 4.19 -12.14
N CYS A 52 6.08 5.23 -11.85
CA CYS A 52 6.18 5.93 -10.56
C CYS A 52 5.71 5.07 -9.38
N LEU A 53 4.77 4.13 -9.60
CA LEU A 53 4.27 3.23 -8.55
C LEU A 53 5.37 2.34 -7.94
N SER A 54 6.42 2.02 -8.70
CA SER A 54 7.57 1.28 -8.18
C SER A 54 8.35 2.05 -7.12
N GLY A 55 8.25 3.39 -7.10
CA GLY A 55 8.90 4.22 -6.11
C GLY A 55 8.47 3.91 -4.67
N LEU A 56 7.28 3.31 -4.49
CA LEU A 56 6.77 2.86 -3.20
C LEU A 56 7.58 1.70 -2.59
N VAL A 57 8.39 1.00 -3.38
CA VAL A 57 9.30 -0.06 -2.88
C VAL A 57 10.24 0.50 -1.81
N ILE A 58 10.66 1.77 -1.92
CA ILE A 58 11.59 2.40 -0.99
C ILE A 58 11.10 2.41 0.47
N ILE A 59 9.79 2.30 0.69
CA ILE A 59 9.18 2.22 2.02
C ILE A 59 9.71 0.99 2.77
N TYR A 60 10.01 -0.10 2.05
CA TYR A 60 10.58 -1.33 2.56
C TYR A 60 12.08 -1.24 2.88
N LEU A 61 12.76 -0.12 2.57
CA LEU A 61 14.15 0.07 2.97
C LEU A 61 14.24 0.05 4.50
N PRO A 62 14.96 -0.92 5.10
CA PRO A 62 15.09 -1.00 6.55
C PRO A 62 15.82 0.21 7.12
N GLU A 63 15.50 0.60 8.35
CA GLU A 63 16.16 1.72 9.05
C GLU A 63 17.42 1.28 9.78
N THR A 64 17.50 0.02 10.17
CA THR A 64 18.58 -0.58 10.95
C THR A 64 19.16 -1.81 10.25
N GLY A 65 20.34 -2.23 10.68
CA GLY A 65 21.10 -3.34 10.10
C GLY A 65 22.15 -2.89 9.07
N SER A 66 22.99 -3.84 8.64
CA SER A 66 24.07 -3.56 7.69
C SER A 66 23.55 -3.03 6.36
N TYR A 67 24.34 -2.17 5.69
CA TYR A 67 23.96 -1.62 4.39
C TYR A 67 23.65 -2.70 3.35
N THR A 68 24.37 -3.82 3.39
CA THR A 68 24.10 -5.01 2.56
C THR A 68 22.71 -5.60 2.82
N ASN A 69 22.32 -5.78 4.08
CA ASN A 69 20.98 -6.28 4.40
C ASN A 69 19.89 -5.33 3.91
N ARG A 70 20.12 -4.01 4.05
CA ARG A 70 19.16 -2.98 3.63
C ARG A 70 18.91 -3.02 2.12
N ILE A 71 19.96 -3.08 1.30
CA ILE A 71 19.81 -3.15 -0.16
C ILE A 71 19.27 -4.51 -0.62
N LEU A 72 19.70 -5.63 -0.02
CA LEU A 72 19.17 -6.96 -0.35
C LEU A 72 17.67 -7.04 -0.06
N THR A 73 17.22 -6.55 1.09
CA THR A 73 15.79 -6.49 1.42
C THR A 73 15.02 -5.70 0.36
N LEU A 74 15.54 -4.55 -0.04
CA LEU A 74 14.92 -3.72 -1.07
C LEU A 74 14.86 -4.43 -2.43
N LEU A 75 15.91 -5.15 -2.82
CA LEU A 75 15.95 -5.93 -4.07
C LEU A 75 14.93 -7.07 -4.05
N VAL A 76 14.80 -7.79 -2.93
CA VAL A 76 13.76 -8.83 -2.78
C VAL A 76 12.35 -8.22 -2.87
N CYS A 77 12.11 -7.07 -2.23
CA CYS A 77 10.84 -6.35 -2.35
C CYS A 77 10.60 -5.85 -3.78
N SER A 78 11.63 -5.39 -4.49
CA SER A 78 11.54 -4.96 -5.89
C SER A 78 11.10 -6.10 -6.80
N PHE A 79 11.72 -7.28 -6.65
CA PHE A 79 11.30 -8.49 -7.35
C PHE A 79 9.85 -8.84 -7.02
N GLY A 80 9.45 -8.74 -5.75
CA GLY A 80 8.06 -8.97 -5.35
C GLY A 80 7.08 -7.99 -6.01
N PHE A 81 7.43 -6.72 -6.20
CA PHE A 81 6.59 -5.75 -6.92
C PHE A 81 6.46 -6.09 -8.41
N ILE A 82 7.56 -6.46 -9.06
CA ILE A 82 7.56 -6.90 -10.47
C ILE A 82 6.72 -8.17 -10.63
N ALA A 83 6.87 -9.15 -9.74
CA ALA A 83 6.08 -10.36 -9.75
C ALA A 83 4.58 -10.08 -9.49
N SER A 84 4.28 -9.15 -8.58
CA SER A 84 2.91 -8.72 -8.28
C SER A 84 2.23 -8.06 -9.49
N SER A 85 2.95 -7.19 -10.21
CA SER A 85 2.41 -6.53 -11.39
C SER A 85 2.24 -7.51 -12.56
N ALA A 86 3.23 -8.36 -12.81
CA ALA A 86 3.15 -9.40 -13.83
C ALA A 86 1.98 -10.37 -13.56
N PHE A 87 1.81 -10.80 -12.31
CA PHE A 87 0.68 -11.62 -11.89
C PHE A 87 -0.66 -10.93 -12.17
N GLY A 88 -0.81 -9.67 -11.75
CA GLY A 88 -2.05 -8.92 -11.96
C GLY A 88 -2.41 -8.80 -13.43
N TYR A 89 -1.47 -8.38 -14.29
CA TYR A 89 -1.75 -8.25 -15.73
C TYR A 89 -2.04 -9.58 -16.41
N PHE A 90 -1.37 -10.66 -15.99
CA PHE A 90 -1.59 -11.98 -16.58
C PHE A 90 -2.98 -12.53 -16.28
N PHE A 91 -3.52 -12.29 -15.08
CA PHE A 91 -4.82 -12.80 -14.65
C PHE A 91 -5.99 -11.81 -14.85
N SER A 92 -5.82 -10.72 -15.60
CA SER A 92 -6.89 -9.73 -15.82
C SER A 92 -7.88 -10.08 -16.96
N PHE A 93 -7.71 -11.23 -17.62
CA PHE A 93 -8.50 -11.62 -18.80
C PHE A 93 -9.97 -11.98 -18.52
N HIS A 94 -10.29 -12.50 -17.33
CA HIS A 94 -11.66 -12.93 -17.01
C HIS A 94 -11.99 -12.63 -15.53
N PRO A 95 -13.11 -11.93 -15.23
CA PRO A 95 -13.42 -11.49 -13.87
C PRO A 95 -13.41 -12.59 -12.82
N VAL A 96 -14.01 -13.75 -13.12
CA VAL A 96 -14.04 -14.90 -12.18
C VAL A 96 -12.64 -15.45 -11.91
N VAL A 97 -11.79 -15.50 -12.94
CA VAL A 97 -10.41 -15.98 -12.77
C VAL A 97 -9.62 -14.96 -11.97
N SER A 98 -9.80 -13.66 -12.26
CA SER A 98 -9.16 -12.57 -11.52
C SER A 98 -9.51 -12.62 -10.03
N ILE A 99 -10.77 -12.85 -9.67
CA ILE A 99 -11.24 -12.99 -8.28
C ILE A 99 -10.52 -14.13 -7.55
N ILE A 100 -10.47 -15.31 -8.16
CA ILE A 100 -9.89 -16.51 -7.54
C ILE A 100 -8.36 -16.36 -7.46
N ALA A 101 -7.72 -15.96 -8.56
CA ALA A 101 -6.28 -15.77 -8.66
C ALA A 101 -5.78 -14.73 -7.66
N PHE A 102 -6.47 -13.58 -7.55
CA PHE A 102 -6.13 -12.54 -6.58
C PHE A 102 -6.24 -13.04 -5.14
N GLY A 103 -7.29 -13.78 -4.81
CA GLY A 103 -7.44 -14.44 -3.50
C GLY A 103 -6.24 -15.33 -3.18
N LEU A 104 -5.93 -16.28 -4.06
CA LEU A 104 -4.80 -17.21 -3.88
C LEU A 104 -3.46 -16.48 -3.77
N PHE A 105 -3.22 -15.48 -4.61
CA PHE A 105 -2.01 -14.66 -4.57
C PHE A 105 -1.84 -13.97 -3.22
N THR A 106 -2.91 -13.36 -2.70
CA THR A 106 -2.84 -12.69 -1.41
C THR A 106 -2.64 -13.66 -0.25
N VAL A 107 -3.16 -14.90 -0.31
CA VAL A 107 -2.82 -15.95 0.67
C VAL A 107 -1.31 -16.19 0.68
N VAL A 108 -0.71 -16.43 -0.50
CA VAL A 108 0.72 -16.73 -0.63
C VAL A 108 1.57 -15.56 -0.14
N VAL A 109 1.31 -14.35 -0.63
CA VAL A 109 2.07 -13.15 -0.26
C VAL A 109 1.94 -12.85 1.23
N HIS A 110 0.73 -12.96 1.79
CA HIS A 110 0.52 -12.73 3.22
C HIS A 110 1.23 -13.78 4.07
N TRP A 111 1.16 -15.05 3.66
CA TRP A 111 1.86 -16.15 4.33
C TRP A 111 3.37 -15.96 4.34
N VAL A 112 3.98 -15.61 3.21
CA VAL A 112 5.41 -15.32 3.11
C VAL A 112 5.80 -14.18 4.07
N ASN A 113 5.02 -13.11 4.13
CA ASN A 113 5.29 -11.99 5.04
C ASN A 113 5.14 -12.37 6.53
N LEU A 114 4.16 -13.23 6.88
CA LEU A 114 3.99 -13.76 8.23
C LEU A 114 5.13 -14.68 8.64
N PHE A 115 5.57 -15.54 7.72
CA PHE A 115 6.68 -16.46 7.91
C PHE A 115 7.98 -15.71 8.19
N TYR A 116 8.22 -14.60 7.47
CA TYR A 116 9.46 -13.84 7.55
C TYR A 116 9.45 -12.67 8.54
N LYS A 117 8.36 -12.43 9.27
CA LYS A 117 8.20 -11.32 10.24
C LYS A 117 8.64 -9.96 9.69
N THR A 118 8.29 -9.67 8.44
CA THR A 118 8.62 -8.40 7.79
C THR A 118 8.05 -7.21 8.57
N SER A 119 8.83 -6.14 8.71
CA SER A 119 8.36 -4.89 9.32
C SER A 119 7.17 -4.30 8.54
N PRO A 120 6.30 -3.48 9.17
CA PRO A 120 5.28 -2.72 8.46
C PRO A 120 5.91 -1.95 7.29
N PRO A 121 5.28 -1.94 6.09
CA PRO A 121 3.87 -2.23 5.79
C PRO A 121 3.51 -3.70 5.43
N LYS A 122 4.36 -4.69 5.74
CA LYS A 122 4.11 -6.14 5.47
C LYS A 122 3.69 -6.40 4.00
N SER A 123 2.62 -7.17 3.76
CA SER A 123 2.16 -7.57 2.43
C SER A 123 1.43 -6.46 1.63
N PHE A 124 1.15 -5.30 2.22
CA PHE A 124 0.18 -4.35 1.69
C PHE A 124 0.48 -3.83 0.29
N PHE A 125 1.71 -3.35 0.03
CA PHE A 125 2.02 -2.75 -1.25
C PHE A 125 2.15 -3.79 -2.38
N PHE A 126 2.54 -5.02 -2.07
CA PHE A 126 2.48 -6.12 -3.04
C PHE A 126 1.03 -6.36 -3.50
N ILE A 127 0.10 -6.38 -2.55
CA ILE A 127 -1.33 -6.54 -2.82
C ILE A 127 -1.88 -5.33 -3.59
N LEU A 128 -1.45 -4.11 -3.24
CA LEU A 128 -1.80 -2.88 -3.96
C LEU A 128 -1.42 -2.98 -5.43
N ILE A 129 -0.17 -3.33 -5.73
CA ILE A 129 0.32 -3.44 -7.11
C ILE A 129 -0.43 -4.53 -7.87
N ALA A 130 -0.63 -5.71 -7.26
CA ALA A 130 -1.40 -6.78 -7.88
C ALA A 130 -2.86 -6.38 -8.16
N ALA A 131 -3.53 -5.71 -7.21
CA ALA A 131 -4.91 -5.25 -7.35
C ALA A 131 -5.04 -4.19 -8.46
N MET A 132 -4.10 -3.24 -8.52
CA MET A 132 -4.09 -2.23 -9.58
C MET A 132 -3.88 -2.87 -10.96
N SER A 133 -2.92 -3.80 -11.07
CA SER A 133 -2.64 -4.48 -12.34
C SER A 133 -3.76 -5.42 -12.80
N ILE A 134 -4.44 -6.12 -11.88
CA ILE A 134 -5.51 -7.07 -12.23
C ILE A 134 -6.81 -6.40 -12.66
N CYS A 135 -7.05 -5.16 -12.21
CA CYS A 135 -8.22 -4.39 -12.59
C CYS A 135 -8.11 -3.72 -13.97
N GLN A 136 -6.91 -3.71 -14.57
CA GLN A 136 -6.66 -3.07 -15.86
C GLN A 136 -7.13 -3.96 -17.02
N PRO A 137 -7.56 -3.36 -18.16
CA PRO A 137 -7.94 -4.11 -19.35
C PRO A 137 -6.86 -5.08 -19.81
N PHE A 138 -7.27 -6.31 -20.11
CA PHE A 138 -6.37 -7.36 -20.58
C PHE A 138 -5.94 -7.10 -22.02
N ASP A 139 -4.63 -6.98 -22.21
CA ASP A 139 -4.01 -6.92 -23.53
C ASP A 139 -2.63 -7.57 -23.45
N ILE A 140 -2.49 -8.74 -24.07
CA ILE A 140 -1.30 -9.56 -24.00
C ILE A 140 -0.06 -8.88 -24.59
N ALA A 141 -0.26 -7.98 -25.57
CA ALA A 141 0.84 -7.29 -26.24
C ALA A 141 1.46 -6.19 -25.36
N SER A 142 0.65 -5.53 -24.51
CA SER A 142 1.16 -4.50 -23.59
C SER A 142 1.67 -5.04 -22.25
N ILE A 143 1.45 -6.31 -21.91
CA ILE A 143 1.95 -6.89 -20.65
C ILE A 143 3.49 -6.72 -20.51
N PRO A 144 4.33 -7.12 -21.48
CA PRO A 144 5.77 -6.98 -21.35
C PRO A 144 6.20 -5.53 -21.18
N LEU A 145 5.52 -4.59 -21.84
CA LEU A 145 5.78 -3.17 -21.73
C LEU A 145 5.46 -2.64 -20.33
N LYS A 146 4.25 -2.93 -19.80
CA LYS A 146 3.82 -2.46 -18.47
C LYS A 146 4.68 -3.06 -17.35
N VAL A 147 5.04 -4.34 -17.45
CA VAL A 147 5.96 -5.01 -16.52
C VAL A 147 7.38 -4.45 -16.66
N GLY A 148 7.83 -4.18 -17.88
CA GLY A 148 9.10 -3.53 -18.16
C GLY A 148 9.20 -2.12 -17.54
N LEU A 149 8.15 -1.31 -17.65
CA LEU A 149 8.08 0.02 -17.01
C LEU A 149 8.15 -0.06 -15.49
N MET A 150 7.42 -1.00 -14.87
CA MET A 150 7.55 -1.27 -13.44
C MET A 150 8.99 -1.64 -13.07
N THR A 151 9.63 -2.48 -13.89
CA THR A 151 11.01 -2.94 -13.67
C THR A 151 11.99 -1.77 -13.76
N LEU A 152 11.91 -0.92 -14.79
CA LEU A 152 12.74 0.28 -14.93
C LEU A 152 12.57 1.23 -13.74
N GLY A 153 11.33 1.44 -13.29
CA GLY A 153 11.06 2.23 -12.10
C GLY A 153 11.66 1.62 -10.82
N THR A 154 11.58 0.31 -10.63
CA THR A 154 12.21 -0.36 -9.47
C THR A 154 13.73 -0.26 -9.53
N MET A 155 14.33 -0.38 -10.72
CA MET A 155 15.77 -0.20 -10.92
C MET A 155 16.22 1.21 -10.53
N LEU A 156 15.47 2.23 -10.95
CA LEU A 156 15.72 3.62 -10.56
C LEU A 156 15.61 3.83 -9.04
N THR A 157 14.59 3.23 -8.43
CA THR A 157 14.38 3.30 -6.97
C THR A 157 15.53 2.63 -6.20
N CYS A 158 16.00 1.47 -6.68
CA CYS A 158 17.17 0.78 -6.13
C CYS A 158 18.46 1.59 -6.32
N MET A 159 18.62 2.27 -7.45
CA MET A 159 19.75 3.18 -7.68
C MET A 159 19.74 4.32 -6.66
N PHE A 160 18.60 4.97 -6.43
CA PHE A 160 18.48 6.02 -5.41
C PHE A 160 18.73 5.50 -3.99
N ALA A 161 18.22 4.32 -3.66
CA ALA A 161 18.50 3.69 -2.39
C ALA A 161 20.00 3.42 -2.20
N LEU A 162 20.68 2.92 -3.24
CA LEU A 162 22.11 2.65 -3.21
C LEU A 162 22.91 3.96 -3.01
N LEU A 163 22.58 5.03 -3.75
CA LEU A 163 23.20 6.34 -3.57
C LEU A 163 23.00 6.88 -2.14
N TYR A 164 21.80 6.72 -1.59
CA TYR A 164 21.50 7.10 -0.22
C TYR A 164 22.30 6.29 0.81
N LEU A 165 22.42 4.97 0.62
CA LEU A 165 23.19 4.10 1.50
C LEU A 165 24.70 4.39 1.40
N LEU A 166 25.22 4.69 0.22
CA LEU A 166 26.61 5.16 0.03
C LEU A 166 26.86 6.47 0.77
N TYR A 167 25.95 7.44 0.64
CA TYR A 167 26.04 8.71 1.38
C TYR A 167 26.09 8.48 2.90
N LEU A 168 25.24 7.58 3.43
CA LEU A 168 25.28 7.21 4.85
C LEU A 168 26.59 6.52 5.23
N SER A 169 27.10 5.62 4.39
CA SER A 169 28.35 4.91 4.63
C SER A 169 29.56 5.83 4.70
N ILE A 170 29.58 6.92 3.94
CA ILE A 170 30.64 7.94 3.98
C ILE A 170 30.52 8.78 5.27
N LYS A 171 29.29 9.15 5.66
CA LYS A 171 29.04 10.07 6.78
C LYS A 171 29.18 9.42 8.15
N ASP A 172 28.81 8.14 8.27
CA ASP A 172 28.91 7.38 9.51
C ASP A 172 29.46 5.96 9.24
N PRO A 173 30.79 5.82 9.14
CA PRO A 173 31.44 4.54 8.88
C PRO A 173 31.25 3.53 10.04
N LYS A 174 30.97 4.02 11.25
CA LYS A 174 30.87 3.21 12.48
C LYS A 174 29.47 2.61 12.67
N ALA A 175 28.43 3.19 12.05
CA ALA A 175 27.08 2.60 12.00
C ALA A 175 27.02 1.21 11.35
N ASN A 176 28.08 0.79 10.64
CA ASN A 176 28.16 -0.50 9.94
C ASN A 176 28.50 -1.69 10.87
N GLN A 177 28.62 -1.50 12.18
CA GLN A 177 29.17 -2.51 13.10
C GLN A 177 28.16 -3.37 13.88
N ASP A 178 26.84 -3.15 13.80
CA ASP A 178 25.91 -3.88 14.68
C ASP A 178 25.20 -5.07 14.01
N LYS A 179 25.77 -6.26 14.29
CA LYS A 179 25.20 -7.62 14.20
C LYS A 179 24.70 -8.08 12.81
N ILE A 180 25.17 -9.26 12.38
CA ILE A 180 24.52 -10.04 11.31
C ILE A 180 23.14 -10.46 11.85
N VAL A 181 22.13 -9.62 11.67
CA VAL A 181 20.75 -10.00 11.91
C VAL A 181 20.31 -10.78 10.67
N PRO A 182 19.90 -12.06 10.80
CA PRO A 182 19.40 -12.80 9.66
C PRO A 182 18.23 -12.03 9.04
N ILE A 183 18.29 -11.86 7.70
CA ILE A 183 17.31 -11.15 6.86
C ILE A 183 15.89 -11.63 7.17
N PHE A 184 15.79 -12.92 7.48
CA PHE A 184 14.58 -13.68 7.57
C PHE A 184 14.60 -14.52 8.85
N LYS A 185 13.74 -14.17 9.81
CA LYS A 185 13.52 -14.97 11.01
C LYS A 185 12.25 -15.80 10.82
N PRO A 186 12.35 -17.12 10.55
CA PRO A 186 11.17 -17.94 10.34
C PRO A 186 10.28 -17.89 11.59
N ASN A 187 8.99 -17.69 11.37
CA ASN A 187 7.97 -17.74 12.40
C ASN A 187 7.25 -19.10 12.33
N PRO A 188 7.52 -20.05 13.24
CA PRO A 188 6.79 -21.33 13.25
C PRO A 188 5.29 -21.17 13.58
N TYR A 189 4.87 -20.00 14.05
CA TYR A 189 3.47 -19.66 14.35
C TYR A 189 2.81 -18.80 13.27
N ALA A 190 3.20 -18.97 11.99
CA ALA A 190 2.47 -18.37 10.88
C ALA A 190 1.08 -19.01 10.80
N ASP A 191 0.05 -18.28 11.24
CA ASP A 191 -1.32 -18.78 11.28
C ASP A 191 -1.87 -18.91 9.85
N VAL A 192 -2.03 -20.16 9.40
CA VAL A 192 -2.56 -20.48 8.07
C VAL A 192 -4.03 -20.04 7.94
N TRP A 193 -4.78 -20.02 9.05
CA TRP A 193 -6.16 -19.53 9.02
C TRP A 193 -6.20 -18.02 8.84
N GLU A 194 -5.26 -17.27 9.44
CA GLU A 194 -5.13 -15.83 9.18
C GLU A 194 -4.92 -15.54 7.68
N THR A 195 -4.08 -16.33 7.00
CA THR A 195 -3.81 -16.12 5.56
C THR A 195 -4.99 -16.50 4.69
N ILE A 196 -5.69 -17.60 5.00
CA ILE A 196 -6.90 -18.03 4.28
C ILE A 196 -8.02 -16.99 4.43
N ILE A 197 -8.27 -16.52 5.66
CA ILE A 197 -9.27 -15.47 5.92
C ILE A 197 -8.91 -14.20 5.14
N PHE A 198 -7.65 -13.80 5.19
CA PHE A 198 -7.16 -12.63 4.46
C PHE A 198 -7.39 -12.79 2.95
N GLY A 199 -7.02 -13.93 2.36
CA GLY A 199 -7.19 -14.18 0.93
C GLY A 199 -8.65 -14.30 0.50
N GLY A 200 -9.50 -14.94 1.31
CA GLY A 200 -10.94 -15.00 1.07
C GLY A 200 -11.59 -13.62 1.04
N LEU A 201 -11.18 -12.70 1.92
CA LEU A 201 -11.67 -11.32 1.92
C LEU A 201 -11.11 -10.49 0.77
N MET A 202 -9.85 -10.71 0.36
CA MET A 202 -9.29 -10.07 -0.85
C MET A 202 -10.02 -10.51 -2.11
N SER A 203 -10.36 -11.81 -2.22
CA SER A 203 -11.16 -12.35 -3.31
C SER A 203 -12.58 -11.76 -3.30
N THR A 204 -13.23 -11.76 -2.13
CA THR A 204 -14.59 -11.22 -1.96
C THR A 204 -14.66 -9.73 -2.29
N SER A 205 -13.68 -8.94 -1.84
CA SER A 205 -13.64 -7.50 -2.10
C SER A 205 -13.52 -7.19 -3.60
N LEU A 206 -12.64 -7.88 -4.32
CA LEU A 206 -12.56 -7.74 -5.78
C LEU A 206 -13.85 -8.21 -6.46
N GLY A 207 -14.44 -9.30 -5.98
CA GLY A 207 -15.69 -9.85 -6.51
C GLY A 207 -16.89 -8.91 -6.35
N ILE A 208 -17.01 -8.23 -5.22
CA ILE A 208 -18.04 -7.19 -5.02
C ILE A 208 -17.85 -6.06 -6.03
N GLY A 209 -16.61 -5.64 -6.27
CA GLY A 209 -16.30 -4.62 -7.28
C GLY A 209 -16.78 -4.97 -8.68
N TYR A 210 -16.49 -6.19 -9.14
CA TYR A 210 -16.96 -6.67 -10.44
C TYR A 210 -18.48 -6.89 -10.47
N TYR A 211 -19.09 -7.36 -9.38
CA TYR A 211 -20.54 -7.54 -9.29
C TYR A 211 -21.28 -6.20 -9.40
N LEU A 212 -20.75 -5.14 -8.78
CA LEU A 212 -21.28 -3.78 -8.87
C LEU A 212 -20.91 -3.08 -10.19
N GLN A 213 -20.21 -3.75 -11.11
CA GLN A 213 -19.78 -3.20 -12.41
C GLN A 213 -18.98 -1.90 -12.27
N LEU A 214 -18.17 -1.79 -11.21
CA LEU A 214 -17.36 -0.60 -10.98
C LEU A 214 -16.15 -0.59 -11.92
N ASP A 215 -15.79 0.60 -12.41
CA ASP A 215 -14.60 0.80 -13.23
C ASP A 215 -13.33 0.73 -12.38
N ASN A 216 -12.51 -0.28 -12.64
CA ASN A 216 -11.24 -0.55 -11.93
C ASN A 216 -11.39 -0.62 -10.38
N PRO A 217 -12.06 -1.66 -9.82
CA PRO A 217 -12.45 -1.71 -8.41
C PRO A 217 -11.32 -2.05 -7.42
N TYR A 218 -10.08 -1.60 -7.68
CA TYR A 218 -8.91 -1.97 -6.88
C TYR A 218 -8.93 -1.37 -5.47
N TRP A 219 -9.67 -0.28 -5.22
CA TRP A 219 -9.70 0.35 -3.89
C TRP A 219 -10.48 -0.42 -2.85
N ILE A 220 -11.45 -1.27 -3.24
CA ILE A 220 -12.15 -2.14 -2.29
C ILE A 220 -11.16 -3.09 -1.58
N PRO A 221 -10.36 -3.92 -2.29
CA PRO A 221 -9.38 -4.78 -1.64
C PRO A 221 -8.28 -4.00 -0.92
N ILE A 222 -7.81 -2.87 -1.45
CA ILE A 222 -6.80 -2.04 -0.77
C ILE A 222 -7.34 -1.48 0.55
N SER A 223 -8.60 -1.06 0.57
CA SER A 223 -9.25 -0.55 1.77
C SER A 223 -9.45 -1.64 2.81
N CYS A 224 -9.88 -2.83 2.38
CA CYS A 224 -9.93 -4.01 3.22
C CYS A 224 -8.56 -4.33 3.84
N ALA A 225 -7.51 -4.42 3.02
CA ALA A 225 -6.16 -4.74 3.47
C ALA A 225 -5.60 -3.68 4.45
N ALA A 226 -5.87 -2.40 4.21
CA ALA A 226 -5.39 -1.32 5.06
C ALA A 226 -6.01 -1.33 6.46
N VAL A 227 -7.31 -1.64 6.55
CA VAL A 227 -8.04 -1.77 7.82
C VAL A 227 -7.60 -3.03 8.57
N MET A 228 -7.42 -4.15 7.87
CA MET A 228 -6.96 -5.42 8.45
C MET A 228 -5.54 -5.38 9.02
N GLN A 229 -4.72 -4.41 8.64
CA GLN A 229 -3.38 -4.22 9.22
C GLN A 229 -3.38 -3.77 10.70
N GLY A 230 -4.55 -3.45 11.28
CA GLY A 230 -4.65 -3.15 12.71
C GLY A 230 -4.22 -4.34 13.57
N VAL A 231 -3.30 -4.11 14.51
CA VAL A 231 -2.76 -5.17 15.39
C VAL A 231 -3.74 -5.65 16.47
N SER A 232 -4.83 -4.92 16.70
CA SER A 232 -5.90 -5.24 17.64
C SER A 232 -7.24 -4.78 17.08
N LEU A 233 -8.37 -5.31 17.61
CA LEU A 233 -9.71 -4.86 17.20
C LEU A 233 -9.91 -3.35 17.35
N HIS A 234 -9.36 -2.77 18.42
CA HIS A 234 -9.42 -1.33 18.63
C HIS A 234 -8.67 -0.58 17.52
N HIS A 235 -7.47 -1.02 17.14
CA HIS A 235 -6.72 -0.42 16.02
C HIS A 235 -7.41 -0.64 14.66
N VAL A 236 -8.05 -1.79 14.44
CA VAL A 236 -8.85 -2.05 13.24
C VAL A 236 -10.01 -1.06 13.15
N ARG A 237 -10.76 -0.87 14.24
CA ARG A 237 -11.86 0.11 14.32
C ARG A 237 -11.35 1.54 14.09
N GLN A 238 -10.24 1.91 14.73
CA GLN A 238 -9.63 3.23 14.54
C GLN A 238 -9.23 3.44 13.07
N ARG A 239 -8.56 2.48 12.43
CA ARG A 239 -8.19 2.57 11.01
C ARG A 239 -9.39 2.68 10.08
N MET A 240 -10.45 1.92 10.34
CA MET A 240 -11.71 2.02 9.59
C MET A 240 -12.27 3.45 9.64
N ILE A 241 -12.39 4.02 10.85
CA ILE A 241 -12.90 5.39 11.05
C ILE A 241 -11.98 6.42 10.38
N GLN A 242 -10.67 6.34 10.63
CA GLN A 242 -9.68 7.24 10.05
C GLN A 242 -9.67 7.18 8.53
N ARG A 243 -9.89 6.00 7.94
CA ARG A 243 -9.91 5.82 6.50
C ARG A 243 -11.16 6.40 5.86
N ILE A 244 -12.35 6.12 6.40
CA ILE A 244 -13.62 6.65 5.88
C ILE A 244 -13.67 8.18 6.05
N LEU A 245 -13.43 8.69 7.27
CA LEU A 245 -13.47 10.13 7.52
C LEU A 245 -12.36 10.88 6.79
N GLY A 246 -11.14 10.31 6.78
CA GLY A 246 -10.01 10.89 6.06
C GLY A 246 -10.27 10.99 4.57
N THR A 247 -10.89 9.96 3.96
CA THR A 247 -11.26 10.01 2.54
C THR A 247 -12.40 10.99 2.29
N PHE A 248 -13.41 11.08 3.15
CA PHE A 248 -14.48 12.07 3.01
C PHE A 248 -13.92 13.51 3.00
N VAL A 249 -13.04 13.84 3.96
CA VAL A 249 -12.38 15.15 3.99
C VAL A 249 -11.42 15.32 2.81
N GLY A 250 -10.70 14.26 2.44
CA GLY A 250 -9.79 14.24 1.29
C GLY A 250 -10.50 14.51 -0.03
N ILE A 251 -11.72 14.01 -0.22
CA ILE A 251 -12.59 14.29 -1.36
C ILE A 251 -12.93 15.77 -1.45
N GLY A 252 -13.34 16.39 -0.34
CA GLY A 252 -13.59 17.83 -0.30
C GLY A 252 -12.34 18.64 -0.64
N PHE A 253 -11.18 18.17 -0.18
CA PHE A 253 -9.89 18.76 -0.53
C PHE A 253 -9.52 18.54 -2.01
N THR A 254 -9.81 17.38 -2.60
CA THR A 254 -9.65 17.13 -4.04
C THR A 254 -10.50 18.08 -4.88
N TRP A 255 -11.76 18.26 -4.51
CA TRP A 255 -12.67 19.18 -5.20
C TRP A 255 -12.14 20.64 -5.15
N CYS A 256 -11.67 21.07 -3.98
CA CYS A 256 -11.02 22.36 -3.80
C CYS A 256 -9.75 22.48 -4.67
N LEU A 257 -8.90 21.46 -4.67
CA LEU A 257 -7.65 21.42 -5.44
C LEU A 257 -7.92 21.57 -6.94
N PHE A 258 -8.92 20.88 -7.50
CA PHE A 258 -9.30 21.02 -8.90
C PHE A 258 -9.94 22.35 -9.27
N HIS A 259 -10.49 23.08 -8.30
CA HIS A 259 -10.97 24.43 -8.54
C HIS A 259 -9.83 25.43 -8.73
N PHE A 260 -8.69 25.22 -8.07
CA PHE A 260 -7.55 26.15 -8.09
C PHE A 260 -6.40 25.74 -9.02
N ILE A 261 -6.37 24.49 -9.48
CA ILE A 261 -5.30 23.95 -10.32
C ILE A 261 -5.75 23.82 -11.76
N ASP A 262 -4.99 24.44 -12.67
CA ASP A 262 -5.15 24.20 -14.10
C ASP A 262 -4.83 22.73 -14.44
N TYR A 263 -5.62 22.13 -15.34
CA TYR A 263 -5.46 20.75 -15.82
C TYR A 263 -4.21 20.50 -16.68
N SER A 264 -3.19 21.35 -16.55
CA SER A 264 -1.91 21.16 -17.24
C SER A 264 -1.20 19.92 -16.69
N PRO A 265 -0.67 19.02 -17.55
CA PRO A 265 0.08 17.84 -17.14
C PRO A 265 1.23 18.14 -16.17
N ILE A 266 1.90 19.30 -16.34
CA ILE A 266 2.97 19.77 -15.44
C ILE A 266 2.43 20.00 -14.02
N THR A 267 1.32 20.73 -13.91
CA THR A 267 0.75 21.11 -12.61
C THR A 267 0.27 19.88 -11.84
N ILE A 268 -0.27 18.89 -12.55
CA ILE A 268 -0.65 17.61 -11.95
C ILE A 268 0.58 16.84 -11.46
N CYS A 269 1.65 16.76 -12.25
CA CYS A 269 2.90 16.09 -11.83
C CYS A 269 3.48 16.73 -10.57
N ILE A 270 3.54 18.07 -10.52
CA ILE A 270 4.02 18.81 -9.35
C ILE A 270 3.12 18.54 -8.14
N SER A 271 1.80 18.54 -8.32
CA SER A 271 0.84 18.25 -7.26
C SER A 271 1.03 16.85 -6.69
N ILE A 272 1.21 15.84 -7.55
CA ILE A 272 1.49 14.46 -7.14
C ILE A 272 2.77 14.39 -6.31
N ILE A 273 3.84 15.07 -6.72
CA ILE A 273 5.12 15.10 -6.02
C ILE A 273 4.97 15.75 -4.63
N ILE A 274 4.29 16.90 -4.55
CA ILE A 274 4.07 17.61 -3.28
C ILE A 274 3.20 16.76 -2.34
N LEU A 275 2.09 16.22 -2.85
CA LEU A 275 1.20 15.37 -2.07
C LEU A 275 1.94 14.14 -1.54
N GLN A 276 2.74 13.47 -2.37
CA GLN A 276 3.53 12.32 -1.96
C GLN A 276 4.50 12.66 -0.81
N LEU A 277 5.17 13.81 -0.88
CA LEU A 277 6.05 14.27 0.20
C LEU A 277 5.26 14.47 1.50
N VAL A 278 4.10 15.13 1.43
CA VAL A 278 3.22 15.36 2.59
C VAL A 278 2.72 14.04 3.17
N ILE A 279 2.25 13.11 2.33
CA ILE A 279 1.79 11.79 2.74
C ILE A 279 2.89 11.05 3.51
N GLU A 280 4.11 11.00 2.98
CA GLU A 280 5.20 10.24 3.58
C GLU A 280 5.65 10.85 4.93
N MET A 281 5.59 12.18 5.07
CA MET A 281 5.83 12.85 6.35
C MET A 281 4.75 12.56 7.39
N LEU A 282 3.50 12.41 6.96
CA LEU A 282 2.34 12.26 7.83
C LEU A 282 2.02 10.81 8.17
N VAL A 283 2.22 9.84 7.27
CA VAL A 283 1.72 8.47 7.42
C VAL A 283 2.23 7.78 8.70
N VAL A 284 3.45 8.12 9.14
CA VAL A 284 4.05 7.61 10.38
C VAL A 284 3.60 8.39 11.62
N ARG A 285 3.23 9.67 11.45
CA ARG A 285 2.92 10.61 12.55
C ARG A 285 1.42 10.67 12.85
N GLN A 286 0.60 10.76 11.82
CA GLN A 286 -0.85 10.79 11.90
C GLN A 286 -1.50 10.17 10.65
N TYR A 287 -2.02 8.95 10.79
CA TYR A 287 -2.64 8.22 9.68
C TYR A 287 -3.90 8.91 9.14
N ALA A 288 -4.76 9.44 10.02
CA ALA A 288 -6.00 10.09 9.61
C ALA A 288 -5.75 11.27 8.65
N LEU A 289 -4.77 12.11 8.99
CA LEU A 289 -4.38 13.25 8.18
C LEU A 289 -3.66 12.79 6.90
N ALA A 290 -2.85 11.73 6.95
CA ALA A 290 -2.24 11.16 5.75
C ALA A 290 -3.29 10.70 4.74
N VAL A 291 -4.39 10.07 5.19
CA VAL A 291 -5.49 9.62 4.31
C VAL A 291 -6.15 10.78 3.57
N VAL A 292 -6.26 11.96 4.20
CA VAL A 292 -6.79 13.18 3.56
C VAL A 292 -5.98 13.52 2.32
N PHE A 293 -4.65 13.39 2.36
CA PHE A 293 -3.75 13.68 1.23
C PHE A 293 -3.57 12.50 0.27
N ILE A 294 -3.70 11.25 0.74
CA ILE A 294 -3.68 10.07 -0.13
C ILE A 294 -4.83 10.14 -1.14
N THR A 295 -5.99 10.64 -0.73
CA THR A 295 -7.17 10.71 -1.59
C THR A 295 -6.94 11.52 -2.88
N PRO A 296 -6.60 12.83 -2.84
CA PRO A 296 -6.28 13.59 -4.05
C PRO A 296 -5.08 13.02 -4.80
N PHE A 297 -4.05 12.50 -4.12
CA PHE A 297 -2.91 11.86 -4.78
C PHE A 297 -3.35 10.71 -5.69
N THR A 298 -4.23 9.84 -5.18
CA THR A 298 -4.71 8.67 -5.92
C THR A 298 -5.71 9.02 -7.02
N ILE A 299 -6.52 10.06 -6.82
CA ILE A 299 -7.45 10.55 -7.84
C ILE A 299 -6.66 11.16 -9.00
N LEU A 300 -5.67 12.01 -8.70
CA LEU A 300 -4.77 12.60 -9.70
C LEU A 300 -4.01 11.53 -10.51
N LEU A 301 -3.49 10.49 -9.85
CA LEU A 301 -2.84 9.38 -10.56
C LEU A 301 -3.79 8.67 -11.55
N ASN A 302 -5.07 8.54 -11.21
CA ASN A 302 -6.06 7.83 -12.03
C ASN A 302 -6.64 8.70 -13.16
N GLU A 303 -6.86 9.98 -12.91
CA GLU A 303 -7.38 10.94 -13.89
C GLU A 303 -6.38 11.21 -15.01
N VAL A 304 -5.10 11.34 -14.67
CA VAL A 304 -4.03 11.45 -15.66
C VAL A 304 -3.88 10.17 -16.49
N ALA A 305 -4.11 9.00 -15.89
CA ALA A 305 -4.09 7.75 -16.63
C ALA A 305 -5.22 7.68 -17.67
N ASN A 306 -6.36 8.33 -17.41
CA ASN A 306 -7.57 8.26 -18.24
C ASN A 306 -8.18 9.66 -18.50
N PRO A 307 -7.64 10.43 -19.46
CA PRO A 307 -8.07 11.81 -19.75
C PRO A 307 -9.51 11.95 -20.25
N LEU A 308 -10.19 10.84 -20.57
CA LEU A 308 -11.54 10.81 -21.12
C LEU A 308 -12.64 10.99 -20.06
N PHE A 309 -12.31 10.94 -18.76
CA PHE A 309 -13.29 11.13 -17.69
C PHE A 309 -13.51 12.62 -17.40
N HIS A 310 -14.36 13.27 -18.20
CA HIS A 310 -14.81 14.66 -17.96
C HIS A 310 -15.80 14.82 -16.78
N SER A 311 -16.11 13.76 -16.02
CA SER A 311 -17.00 13.81 -14.86
C SER A 311 -16.26 13.53 -13.55
N THR A 312 -15.41 14.46 -13.14
CA THR A 312 -14.63 14.43 -11.89
C THR A 312 -15.49 14.07 -10.67
N ASN A 313 -16.76 14.52 -10.63
CA ASN A 313 -17.69 14.20 -9.55
C ASN A 313 -18.04 12.71 -9.45
N THR A 314 -18.17 12.01 -10.59
CA THR A 314 -18.51 10.58 -10.62
C THR A 314 -17.35 9.75 -10.06
N LEU A 315 -16.12 10.04 -10.49
CA LEU A 315 -14.92 9.37 -9.99
C LEU A 315 -14.74 9.55 -8.48
N ILE A 316 -15.05 10.74 -7.97
CA ILE A 316 -14.99 11.06 -6.54
C ILE A 316 -15.98 10.21 -5.74
N VAL A 317 -17.23 10.10 -6.19
CA VAL A 317 -18.28 9.32 -5.50
C VAL A 317 -17.96 7.82 -5.53
N LEU A 318 -17.57 7.30 -6.70
CA LEU A 318 -17.16 5.90 -6.86
C LEU A 318 -16.02 5.55 -5.91
N ARG A 319 -15.03 6.44 -5.77
CA ARG A 319 -13.90 6.23 -4.84
C ARG A 319 -14.38 6.15 -3.39
N PHE A 320 -15.35 6.97 -2.99
CA PHE A 320 -15.88 6.93 -1.63
C PHE A 320 -16.57 5.60 -1.33
N GLU A 321 -17.41 5.13 -2.26
CA GLU A 321 -18.13 3.85 -2.14
C GLU A 321 -17.14 2.67 -2.00
N GLU A 322 -16.11 2.62 -2.86
CA GLU A 322 -15.08 1.60 -2.80
C GLU A 322 -14.37 1.55 -1.44
N ILE A 323 -14.02 2.73 -0.91
CA ILE A 323 -13.33 2.86 0.37
C ILE A 323 -14.24 2.41 1.52
N VAL A 324 -15.53 2.76 1.49
CA VAL A 324 -16.51 2.35 2.51
C VAL A 324 -16.70 0.84 2.49
N ILE A 325 -17.01 0.25 1.33
CA ILE A 325 -17.21 -1.21 1.18
C ILE A 325 -15.98 -1.96 1.67
N GLY A 326 -14.80 -1.58 1.17
CA GLY A 326 -13.57 -2.24 1.55
C GLY A 326 -13.23 -2.05 3.04
N SER A 327 -13.51 -0.88 3.62
CA SER A 327 -13.28 -0.65 5.06
C SER A 327 -14.16 -1.53 5.94
N ILE A 328 -15.41 -1.75 5.55
CA ILE A 328 -16.35 -2.64 6.24
C ILE A 328 -15.86 -4.09 6.17
N LEU A 329 -15.48 -4.56 4.96
CA LEU A 329 -14.89 -5.89 4.80
C LEU A 329 -13.61 -6.07 5.63
N GLY A 330 -12.77 -5.04 5.69
CA GLY A 330 -11.55 -5.06 6.48
C GLY A 330 -11.83 -5.13 7.99
N ALA A 331 -12.90 -4.50 8.47
CA ALA A 331 -13.33 -4.60 9.86
C ALA A 331 -13.84 -6.01 10.20
N ILE A 332 -14.62 -6.63 9.29
CA ILE A 332 -15.05 -8.02 9.39
C ILE A 332 -13.83 -8.94 9.44
N GLY A 333 -12.86 -8.74 8.56
CA GLY A 333 -11.62 -9.51 8.54
C GLY A 333 -10.80 -9.39 9.80
N GLY A 334 -10.57 -8.16 10.29
CA GLY A 334 -9.87 -7.94 11.54
C GLY A 334 -10.55 -8.63 12.73
N TRP A 335 -11.89 -8.70 12.72
CA TRP A 335 -12.66 -9.42 13.73
C TRP A 335 -12.52 -10.94 13.64
N LEU A 336 -12.60 -11.51 12.43
CA LEU A 336 -12.41 -12.95 12.19
C LEU A 336 -11.00 -13.39 12.61
N THR A 337 -9.96 -12.67 12.18
CA THR A 337 -8.57 -12.96 12.54
C THR A 337 -8.33 -12.87 14.05
N TYR A 338 -8.96 -11.92 14.74
CA TYR A 338 -8.83 -11.80 16.19
C TYR A 338 -9.47 -12.98 16.93
N LYS A 339 -10.66 -13.41 16.52
CA LYS A 339 -11.32 -14.59 17.10
C LYS A 339 -10.47 -15.84 16.94
N GLU A 340 -9.86 -16.00 15.77
CA GLU A 340 -9.01 -17.16 15.48
C GLU A 340 -7.75 -17.20 16.36
N LYS A 341 -7.12 -16.03 16.54
CA LYS A 341 -5.99 -15.87 17.47
C LYS A 341 -6.35 -16.22 18.92
N ILE A 342 -7.57 -15.93 19.36
CA ILE A 342 -8.06 -16.34 20.69
C ILE A 342 -8.25 -17.85 20.73
N ARG A 343 -8.95 -18.42 19.73
CA ARG A 343 -9.23 -19.86 19.62
C ARG A 343 -7.94 -20.68 19.72
N HIS A 344 -6.93 -20.32 18.93
CA HIS A 344 -5.62 -20.99 18.95
C HIS A 344 -4.91 -20.89 20.30
N LYS A 345 -4.93 -19.71 20.95
CA LYS A 345 -4.33 -19.55 22.30
C LYS A 345 -5.06 -20.39 23.34
N SER A 346 -6.38 -20.48 23.26
CA SER A 346 -7.18 -21.29 24.18
C SER A 346 -6.90 -22.77 24.03
N ILE A 347 -6.84 -23.30 22.79
CA ILE A 347 -6.54 -24.71 22.52
C ILE A 347 -5.14 -25.08 23.04
N ASN A 348 -4.12 -24.28 22.72
CA ASN A 348 -2.75 -24.54 23.18
C ASN A 348 -2.63 -24.53 24.72
N LYS A 349 -3.40 -23.66 25.39
CA LYS A 349 -3.44 -23.62 26.86
C LYS A 349 -4.09 -24.88 27.44
N ILE A 350 -5.14 -25.39 26.81
CA ILE A 350 -5.84 -26.61 27.22
C ILE A 350 -4.94 -27.85 26.99
N GLU A 351 -4.28 -27.95 25.84
CA GLU A 351 -3.32 -29.04 25.57
C GLU A 351 -2.11 -29.03 26.53
N GLY A 352 -1.63 -27.84 26.89
CA GLY A 352 -0.58 -27.69 27.90
C GLY A 352 -1.01 -28.14 29.29
N LEU A 353 -2.29 -27.95 29.65
CA LEU A 353 -2.86 -28.40 30.93
C LEU A 353 -3.13 -29.91 30.95
N MET A 354 -3.42 -30.55 29.80
CA MET A 354 -3.61 -32.01 29.71
C MET A 354 -2.31 -32.81 29.67
N LYS A 355 -1.15 -32.15 29.51
CA LYS A 355 0.19 -32.77 29.53
C LYS A 355 0.86 -32.75 30.91
N ILE A 356 0.18 -32.21 31.92
CA ILE A 356 0.56 -32.21 33.35
C ILE A 356 -0.38 -33.19 34.05
#